data_AF-A0A4U0T8X2-F1
#
_entry.id   AF-A0A4U0T8X2-F1
#
_cell.length_a   1.000
_cell.length_b   1.000
_cell.length_c   1.000
_cell.angle_alpha   90.00
_cell.angle_beta   90.00
_cell.angle_gamma   90.00
#
_symmetry.space_group_name_H-M   'P 1'
#
loop_
_entity.id
_entity.type
_entity.pdbx_description
1 polymer ?
#
loop_
_entity_poly.entity_id
_entity_poly.type
_entity_poly.pdbx_seq_one_letter_code
_entity_poly.pdbx_strand_id
1 'polypeptide(L)' 'MGRLLSLTAPAGFHGTWRRLKICPSEHCQWAFYDHSKNRSGTWCQMAECGNRAKARAYRNRRTEPSDAAAQ' A
#
# COMPACT_ATOMS: atom_id res chain seq x y z
N MET A 1 0.87 11.16 -52.15
CA MET A 1 -0.44 11.31 -51.49
C MET A 1 -0.51 10.29 -50.35
N GLY A 2 0.12 10.51 -49.19
CA GLY A 2 -0.37 11.36 -48.09
C GLY A 2 -0.25 10.52 -46.80
N ARG A 3 0.89 10.60 -46.12
CA ARG A 3 1.30 9.76 -44.99
C ARG A 3 0.74 10.36 -43.69
N LEU A 4 -0.47 9.98 -43.31
CA LEU A 4 -1.00 10.27 -41.96
C LEU A 4 -0.52 9.17 -41.01
N LEU A 5 0.69 9.34 -40.46
CA LEU A 5 1.12 8.60 -39.27
C LEU A 5 0.59 9.35 -38.04
N SER A 6 -0.21 8.64 -37.24
CA SER A 6 -0.92 9.14 -36.07
C SER A 6 0.00 9.92 -35.12
N LEU A 7 -0.29 11.21 -34.94
CA LEU A 7 0.22 12.02 -33.85
C LEU A 7 -0.53 11.68 -32.55
N THR A 8 -0.43 10.44 -32.09
CA THR A 8 -0.61 10.15 -30.66
C THR A 8 0.79 10.02 -30.09
N ALA A 9 1.31 11.12 -29.56
CA ALA A 9 2.43 11.00 -28.64
C ALA A 9 2.00 10.04 -27.52
N PRO A 10 2.74 8.95 -27.23
CA PRO A 10 2.58 8.34 -25.93
C PRO A 10 3.03 9.43 -24.95
N ALA A 11 2.08 10.11 -24.31
CA ALA A 11 2.36 10.77 -23.05
C ALA A 11 2.89 9.63 -22.17
N GLY A 12 4.21 9.53 -22.04
CA GLY A 12 4.82 8.42 -21.37
C GLY A 12 4.21 8.33 -19.98
N PHE A 13 3.93 7.12 -19.53
CA PHE A 13 3.70 6.90 -18.12
C PHE A 13 5.06 7.05 -17.40
N HIS A 14 5.54 8.29 -17.28
CA HIS A 14 6.83 8.61 -16.71
C HIS A 14 6.77 8.40 -15.19
N GLY A 15 7.09 7.18 -14.73
CA GLY A 15 7.41 6.87 -13.34
C GLY A 15 6.27 6.88 -12.33
N THR A 16 5.03 7.18 -12.72
CA THR A 16 3.85 7.18 -11.83
C THR A 16 3.50 5.78 -11.32
N TRP A 17 3.72 4.74 -12.13
CA TRP A 17 3.45 3.35 -11.74
C TRP A 17 4.22 2.88 -10.51
N ARG A 18 5.42 3.43 -10.23
CA ARG A 18 6.21 3.05 -9.03
C ARG A 18 5.55 3.46 -7.71
N ARG A 19 4.54 4.33 -7.75
CA ARG A 19 3.75 4.73 -6.57
C ARG A 19 2.48 3.89 -6.42
N LEU A 20 2.11 3.10 -7.41
CA LEU A 20 0.99 2.18 -7.30
C LEU A 20 1.41 0.97 -6.43
N LYS A 21 0.67 0.73 -5.36
CA LYS A 21 0.92 -0.33 -4.39
C LYS A 21 -0.37 -1.09 -4.11
N ILE A 22 -0.27 -2.31 -3.59
CA ILE A 22 -1.41 -3.08 -3.08
C ILE A 22 -1.42 -3.01 -1.57
N CYS A 23 -2.60 -2.84 -0.97
CA CYS A 23 -2.77 -2.87 0.47
C CYS A 23 -2.42 -4.27 1.02
N PRO A 24 -1.50 -4.41 2.00
CA PRO A 24 -1.04 -5.72 2.47
C PRO A 24 -2.00 -6.39 3.46
N SER A 25 -3.21 -5.85 3.65
CA SER A 25 -4.23 -6.52 4.45
C SER A 25 -4.89 -7.61 3.61
N GLU A 26 -4.84 -8.86 4.11
CA GLU A 26 -5.49 -10.04 3.52
C GLU A 26 -6.95 -9.80 3.13
N HIS A 27 -7.67 -8.98 3.91
CA HIS A 27 -9.10 -8.71 3.68
C HIS A 27 -9.37 -7.43 2.85
N CYS A 28 -8.34 -6.72 2.39
CA CYS A 28 -8.50 -5.51 1.59
C CYS A 28 -7.93 -5.67 0.19
N GLN A 29 -6.62 -5.93 0.04
CA GLN A 29 -5.94 -6.14 -1.26
C GLN A 29 -6.22 -5.07 -2.34
N TRP A 30 -6.71 -3.88 -1.97
CA TRP A 30 -6.98 -2.81 -2.94
C TRP A 30 -5.70 -2.14 -3.41
N ALA A 31 -5.65 -1.82 -4.69
CA ALA A 31 -4.63 -0.95 -5.26
C ALA A 31 -4.82 0.49 -4.79
N PHE A 32 -3.73 1.15 -4.43
CA PHE A 32 -3.74 2.55 -4.03
C PHE A 32 -2.50 3.26 -4.54
N TYR A 33 -2.61 4.58 -4.71
CA TYR A 33 -1.50 5.43 -5.10
C TYR A 33 -0.83 6.03 -3.86
N ASP A 34 0.49 5.87 -3.76
CA ASP A 34 1.25 6.41 -2.65
C ASP A 34 1.52 7.91 -2.83
N HIS A 35 0.67 8.73 -2.19
CA HIS A 35 0.78 10.18 -2.14
C HIS A 35 1.82 10.71 -1.14
N SER A 36 2.50 9.85 -0.38
CA SER A 36 3.50 10.31 0.58
C SER A 36 4.74 10.89 -0.12
N LYS A 37 5.37 11.88 0.53
CA LYS A 37 6.59 12.54 0.05
C LYS A 37 7.72 11.53 -0.20
N ASN A 38 7.89 10.60 0.73
CA ASN A 38 9.02 9.66 0.76
C ASN A 38 8.67 8.26 0.25
N ARG A 39 7.51 8.06 -0.39
CA ARG A 39 7.01 6.75 -0.83
C ARG A 39 6.88 5.72 0.30
N SER A 40 6.51 6.19 1.47
CA SER A 40 6.32 5.42 2.70
C SER A 40 4.87 4.97 2.93
N GLY A 41 3.96 5.19 1.97
CA GLY A 41 2.59 4.72 2.06
C GLY A 41 2.52 3.19 2.00
N THR A 42 1.94 2.58 3.02
CA THR A 42 1.80 1.11 3.12
C THR A 42 0.34 0.66 3.01
N TRP A 43 -0.61 1.51 3.40
CA TRP A 43 -2.02 1.16 3.51
C TRP A 43 -2.85 2.00 2.54
N CYS A 44 -3.90 1.40 1.95
CA CYS A 44 -4.81 2.12 1.05
C CYS A 44 -5.47 3.31 1.75
N GLN A 45 -5.89 3.14 3.00
CA GLN A 45 -6.44 4.19 3.85
C GLN A 45 -5.99 4.00 5.30
N MET A 46 -5.54 5.09 5.91
CA MET A 46 -5.03 5.09 7.28
C MET A 46 -6.16 4.80 8.30
N ALA A 47 -7.33 5.39 8.08
CA ALA A 47 -8.49 5.26 8.98
C ALA A 47 -8.98 3.81 9.13
N GLU A 48 -8.83 2.99 8.09
CA GLU A 48 -9.31 1.61 8.08
C GLU A 48 -8.17 0.60 8.19
N CYS A 49 -7.38 0.44 7.13
CA CYS A 49 -6.34 -0.60 7.07
C CYS A 49 -5.17 -0.28 8.01
N GLY A 50 -4.75 0.98 8.07
CA GLY A 50 -3.69 1.42 8.97
C GLY A 50 -4.05 1.24 10.45
N ASN A 51 -5.28 1.59 10.84
CA ASN A 51 -5.77 1.41 12.21
C ASN A 51 -5.95 -0.07 12.57
N ARG A 52 -6.49 -0.88 11.66
CA ARG A 52 -6.59 -2.35 11.84
C ARG A 52 -5.21 -2.98 12.07
N ALA A 53 -4.21 -2.59 11.28
CA ALA A 53 -2.84 -3.08 11.43
C ALA A 53 -2.23 -2.69 12.79
N LYS A 54 -2.41 -1.43 13.23
CA LYS A 54 -1.98 -0.97 14.56
C LYS A 54 -2.65 -1.76 15.69
N ALA A 55 -3.96 -2.00 15.60
CA ALA A 55 -4.69 -2.78 16.58
C ALA A 55 -4.20 -4.23 16.67
N ARG A 56 -3.91 -4.87 15.53
CA ARG A 56 -3.29 -6.21 15.50
C ARG A 56 -1.90 -6.20 16.16
N ALA A 57 -1.03 -5.28 15.76
CA ALA A 57 0.32 -5.19 16.33
C ALA A 57 0.30 -4.95 17.85
N TYR A 58 -0.62 -4.11 18.32
CA TYR A 58 -0.82 -3.85 19.74
C TYR A 58 -1.28 -5.11 20.50
N ARG A 59 -2.26 -5.85 19.97
CA ARG A 59 -2.69 -7.12 20.56
C ARG A 59 -1.54 -8.12 20.64
N ASN A 60 -0.80 -8.31 19.55
CA ASN A 60 0.34 -9.23 19.51
C ASN A 60 1.39 -8.92 20.58
N ARG A 61 1.71 -7.64 20.82
CA ARG A 61 2.64 -7.20 21.87
C ARG A 61 2.14 -7.44 23.30
N ARG A 62 0.83 -7.62 23.49
CA ARG A 62 0.21 -7.83 24.80
C ARG A 62 -0.17 -9.27 25.07
N THR A 63 -0.29 -10.05 24.02
CA THR A 63 -0.37 -11.51 24.08
C THR A 63 1.02 -12.15 24.03
N GLU A 64 2.13 -11.39 24.12
CA GLU A 64 3.40 -11.99 24.55
C GLU A 64 3.18 -12.56 25.94
N PRO A 65 3.18 -13.89 26.11
CA PRO A 65 2.70 -14.48 27.32
C PRO A 65 3.74 -14.32 28.42
N SER A 66 3.26 -14.00 29.61
CA SER A 66 3.85 -14.41 30.88
C SER A 66 3.82 -15.95 31.02
N ASP A 67 4.21 -16.71 30.00
CA ASP A 67 4.29 -18.18 30.02
C ASP A 67 5.74 -18.67 30.17
N ALA A 68 6.59 -17.86 30.81
CA ALA A 68 7.90 -18.27 31.33
C ALA A 68 7.95 -18.32 32.88
N ALA A 69 6.81 -18.17 33.55
CA ALA A 69 6.73 -18.12 35.03
C ALA A 69 5.78 -19.16 35.66
N ALA A 70 5.25 -20.11 34.87
CA ALA A 70 4.34 -21.14 35.37
C ALA A 70 4.59 -22.55 34.78
N GLN A 71 5.79 -22.81 34.25
CA GLN A 71 6.29 -24.16 33.96
C GLN A 71 7.58 -24.39 34.73
#